data_AF-A0A5A9Z193-F1
#
_entry.id   AF-A0A5A9Z193-F1
#
_cell.length_a   1.000
_cell.length_b   1.000
_cell.length_c   1.000
_cell.angle_alpha   90.00
_cell.angle_beta   90.00
_cell.angle_gamma   90.00
#
_symmetry.space_group_name_H-M   'P 1'
#
loop_
_entity.id
_entity.type
_entity.pdbx_description
1 polymer ?
#
loop_
_entity_poly.entity_id
_entity_poly.type
_entity_poly.pdbx_seq_one_letter_code
_entity_poly.pdbx_strand_id
1 'polypeptide(L)'
;MTMPCSMSGTGTGTRTGTRAEHKQEQEQKQKQKQKLALWLGLHSTVAVSTAQNTWESDMLKFATVVLAILITSAGAAAHAGYDEGINAADHGDFTTALKEWRPLADKGDARAQFRMGLAYDEGQGVPADSAEAVRRYRLAAEQNNADAQNNLAYAYSAGEGVEKNDEEALRWYERSATQGQVWAQYNLGVRYEIGRGVKQNYEQAARWYQLSAQQGHPLAMANLGLMLTEGSGVKKDLPLAAQLFRLSAEQDVDIGQHNLALAYRLGRGIEQDFDQAHFWYLKAAAQGYAPSEHNLGAMYERGLGVGKDYDSAMKWYRMAAQRGFALSQNAIGLMYVRGLGVPVNKVAAGALFMLAANNGNSLGAQNLQRVQQDLSPQDLKRVQALAEAMIDLDQMLNELDEYLKTISA
;
A
#
# COMPACT_ATOMS: atom_id res chain seq x y z
N MET A 1 34.86 17.57 -53.06
CA MET A 1 34.88 17.12 -51.65
C MET A 1 35.04 18.38 -50.80
N THR A 2 33.93 19.10 -50.58
CA THR A 2 33.06 19.15 -49.39
C THR A 2 33.28 20.48 -48.66
N MET A 3 32.41 21.46 -48.97
CA MET A 3 32.18 22.66 -48.18
C MET A 3 31.46 22.30 -46.86
N PRO A 4 31.58 23.10 -45.79
CA PRO A 4 30.62 23.09 -44.69
C PRO A 4 29.64 24.28 -44.77
N CYS A 5 28.35 23.95 -44.65
CA CYS A 5 27.18 24.81 -44.39
C CYS A 5 26.71 24.44 -42.97
N SER A 6 26.64 25.36 -42.01
CA SER A 6 25.42 26.07 -41.53
C SER A 6 24.95 25.66 -40.12
N MET A 7 24.32 26.64 -39.47
CA MET A 7 23.18 26.58 -38.52
C MET A 7 23.42 27.06 -37.09
N SER A 8 22.82 28.24 -36.86
CA SER A 8 22.47 28.89 -35.62
C SER A 8 21.32 28.21 -34.88
N GLY A 9 21.32 28.33 -33.54
CA GLY A 9 20.10 28.42 -32.74
C GLY A 9 19.90 27.34 -31.68
N THR A 10 20.53 27.50 -30.50
CA THR A 10 20.21 26.74 -29.27
C THR A 10 19.34 27.60 -28.36
N GLY A 11 18.08 27.21 -28.15
CA GLY A 11 17.22 27.71 -27.09
C GLY A 11 17.07 26.66 -25.99
N THR A 12 17.76 26.84 -24.87
CA THR A 12 17.61 26.02 -23.66
C THR A 12 16.55 26.66 -22.75
N GLY A 13 15.40 26.00 -22.60
CA GLY A 13 14.40 26.34 -21.58
C GLY A 13 14.75 25.70 -20.24
N THR A 14 15.24 26.49 -19.29
CA THR A 14 15.53 26.09 -17.91
C THR A 14 14.29 26.16 -17.03
N ARG A 15 13.95 25.06 -16.34
CA ARG A 15 12.92 25.01 -15.29
C ARG A 15 13.59 25.39 -13.96
N THR A 16 13.42 26.63 -13.50
CA THR A 16 13.95 27.11 -12.21
C THR A 16 12.79 27.35 -11.24
N GLY A 17 12.55 26.41 -10.33
CA GLY A 17 11.77 26.69 -9.11
C GLY A 17 12.66 27.44 -8.13
N THR A 18 12.17 28.54 -7.57
CA THR A 18 12.95 29.41 -6.69
C THR A 18 12.98 28.87 -5.25
N ARG A 19 14.05 29.18 -4.50
CA ARG A 19 14.20 28.83 -3.06
C ARG A 19 13.02 29.31 -2.20
N ALA A 20 12.33 30.36 -2.63
CA ALA A 20 11.14 30.91 -1.98
C ALA A 20 9.91 30.00 -2.16
N GLU A 21 9.70 29.45 -3.36
CA GLU A 21 8.60 28.51 -3.64
C GLU A 21 8.77 27.21 -2.85
N HIS A 22 9.99 26.67 -2.77
CA HIS A 22 10.27 25.49 -1.94
C HIS A 22 10.03 25.75 -0.45
N LYS A 23 10.36 26.94 0.07
CA LYS A 23 10.10 27.29 1.47
C LYS A 23 8.60 27.42 1.73
N GLN A 24 7.87 28.03 0.80
CA GLN A 24 6.42 28.21 0.89
C GLN A 24 5.68 26.87 0.83
N GLU A 25 6.13 25.94 -0.02
CA GLU A 25 5.59 24.57 -0.09
C GLU A 25 5.83 23.80 1.23
N GLN A 26 7.04 23.91 1.81
CA GLN A 26 7.37 23.26 3.09
C GLN A 26 6.55 23.82 4.27
N GLU A 27 6.35 25.15 4.31
CA GLU A 27 5.50 25.78 5.33
C GLU A 27 4.02 25.37 5.17
N GLN A 28 3.55 25.19 3.94
CA GLN A 28 2.19 24.74 3.66
C GLN A 28 1.98 23.27 4.07
N LYS A 29 2.97 22.40 3.79
CA LYS A 29 3.02 21.02 4.29
C LYS A 29 2.98 20.97 5.82
N GLN A 30 3.75 21.82 6.48
CA GLN A 30 3.78 21.87 7.95
C GLN A 30 2.45 22.34 8.56
N LYS A 31 1.82 23.36 7.97
CA LYS A 31 0.48 23.81 8.39
C LYS A 31 -0.60 22.75 8.17
N GLN A 32 -0.50 21.97 7.09
CA GLN A 32 -1.40 20.84 6.84
C GLN A 32 -1.21 19.73 7.87
N LYS A 33 0.05 19.38 8.21
CA LYS A 33 0.36 18.43 9.29
C LYS A 33 -0.20 18.90 10.64
N GLN A 34 -0.08 20.19 10.96
CA GLN A 34 -0.61 20.76 12.21
C GLN A 34 -2.15 20.76 12.27
N LYS A 35 -2.83 21.14 11.19
CA LYS A 35 -4.31 21.08 11.12
C LYS A 35 -4.82 19.65 11.26
N LEU A 36 -4.11 18.69 10.67
CA LEU A 36 -4.44 17.29 10.82
C LEU A 36 -4.18 16.82 12.26
N ALA A 37 -3.04 17.14 12.87
CA ALA A 37 -2.79 16.82 14.28
C ALA A 37 -3.87 17.36 15.24
N LEU A 38 -4.42 18.55 14.94
CA LEU A 38 -5.54 19.14 15.66
C LEU A 38 -6.85 18.36 15.46
N TRP A 39 -7.17 17.99 14.21
CA TRP A 39 -8.34 17.17 13.88
C TRP A 39 -8.24 15.75 14.47
N LEU A 40 -7.03 15.22 14.54
CA LEU A 40 -6.69 13.92 15.08
C LEU A 40 -6.63 13.89 16.62
N GLY A 41 -6.79 15.02 17.31
CA GLY A 41 -6.83 15.08 18.78
C GLY A 41 -5.49 14.83 19.48
N LEU A 42 -4.35 15.01 18.81
CA LEU A 42 -3.02 14.68 19.35
C LEU A 42 -2.48 15.76 20.31
N HIS A 43 -3.07 15.97 21.49
CA HIS A 43 -2.41 16.70 22.60
C HIS A 43 -2.65 15.96 23.94
N SER A 44 -1.59 15.52 24.61
CA SER A 44 -1.62 14.93 25.97
C SER A 44 -1.02 15.90 27.00
N THR A 45 -1.72 16.15 28.11
CA THR A 45 -1.14 16.80 29.31
C THR A 45 -1.39 15.93 30.55
N VAL A 46 -0.31 15.50 31.21
CA VAL A 46 -0.32 14.79 32.50
C VAL A 46 0.15 15.76 33.59
N ALA A 47 -0.55 15.80 34.72
CA ALA A 47 -0.04 16.37 35.97
C ALA A 47 -0.25 15.35 37.10
N VAL A 48 0.84 14.94 37.75
CA VAL A 48 0.84 14.17 38.99
C VAL A 48 1.39 15.07 40.09
N SER A 49 0.73 15.10 41.25
CA SER A 49 1.19 15.78 42.45
C SER A 49 1.10 14.84 43.66
N THR A 50 2.17 14.90 44.45
CA THR A 50 2.62 13.99 45.52
C THR A 50 1.96 14.20 46.88
N ALA A 51 2.00 13.18 47.75
CA ALA A 51 1.83 13.34 49.21
C ALA A 51 2.84 12.48 50.00
N GLN A 52 3.34 13.02 51.11
CA GLN A 52 4.47 12.55 51.94
C GLN A 52 4.06 11.91 53.28
N ASN A 53 5.00 11.13 53.86
CA ASN A 53 5.30 10.85 55.29
C ASN A 53 4.56 9.68 56.00
N THR A 54 5.17 8.85 56.89
CA THR A 54 6.43 8.94 57.68
C THR A 54 6.85 7.58 58.30
N TRP A 55 8.15 7.45 58.63
CA TRP A 55 8.88 6.62 59.63
C TRP A 55 8.75 5.08 59.71
N GLU A 56 7.64 4.42 59.36
CA GLU A 56 7.65 2.96 59.07
C GLU A 56 8.28 2.67 57.69
N SER A 57 8.23 3.71 56.86
CA SER A 57 8.84 3.82 55.54
C SER A 57 10.35 3.60 55.56
N ASP A 58 11.10 3.98 56.60
CA ASP A 58 12.57 4.02 56.54
C ASP A 58 13.24 2.63 56.70
N MET A 59 12.61 1.71 57.44
CA MET A 59 13.05 0.30 57.53
C MET A 59 12.66 -0.50 56.29
N LEU A 60 11.45 -0.25 55.75
CA LEU A 60 11.03 -0.80 54.46
C LEU A 60 11.85 -0.19 53.31
N LYS A 61 12.26 1.08 53.39
CA LYS A 61 13.17 1.77 52.46
C LYS A 61 14.54 1.13 52.45
N PHE A 62 15.12 0.70 53.58
CA PHE A 62 16.41 0.01 53.55
C PHE A 62 16.31 -1.37 52.88
N ALA A 63 15.28 -2.17 53.21
CA ALA A 63 15.04 -3.46 52.57
C ALA A 63 14.66 -3.32 51.08
N THR A 64 13.85 -2.31 50.73
CA THR A 64 13.52 -1.97 49.33
C THR A 64 14.65 -1.26 48.60
N VAL A 65 15.60 -0.59 49.27
CA VAL A 65 16.81 -0.03 48.64
C VAL A 65 17.79 -1.15 48.34
N VAL A 66 17.97 -2.14 49.22
CA VAL A 66 18.80 -3.33 48.92
C VAL A 66 18.13 -4.19 47.84
N LEU A 67 16.81 -4.41 47.92
CA LEU A 67 16.04 -5.10 46.89
C LEU A 67 16.00 -4.29 45.58
N ALA A 68 15.92 -2.96 45.62
CA ALA A 68 16.00 -2.10 44.45
C ALA A 68 17.42 -2.05 43.90
N ILE A 69 18.49 -2.11 44.69
CA ILE A 69 19.89 -2.21 44.22
C ILE A 69 20.11 -3.58 43.55
N LEU A 70 19.54 -4.66 44.10
CA LEU A 70 19.60 -5.99 43.48
C LEU A 70 18.71 -6.12 42.23
N ILE A 71 17.52 -5.51 42.22
CA ILE A 71 16.63 -5.43 41.05
C ILE A 71 17.23 -4.50 39.98
N THR A 72 17.85 -3.38 40.36
CA THR A 72 18.47 -2.44 39.40
C THR A 72 19.74 -3.02 38.79
N SER A 73 20.57 -3.75 39.54
CA SER A 73 21.75 -4.41 38.97
C SER A 73 21.40 -5.59 38.06
N ALA A 74 20.41 -6.42 38.43
CA ALA A 74 19.91 -7.49 37.58
C ALA A 74 19.16 -6.95 36.33
N GLY A 75 18.38 -5.88 36.49
CA GLY A 75 17.68 -5.20 35.41
C GLY A 75 18.63 -4.50 34.44
N ALA A 76 19.71 -3.89 34.94
CA ALA A 76 20.74 -3.25 34.11
C ALA A 76 21.50 -4.27 33.23
N ALA A 77 21.86 -5.43 33.78
CA ALA A 77 22.52 -6.48 33.00
C ALA A 77 21.57 -7.13 31.96
N ALA A 78 20.29 -7.31 32.30
CA ALA A 78 19.29 -7.82 31.36
C ALA A 78 18.97 -6.81 30.23
N HIS A 79 18.98 -5.50 30.52
CA HIS A 79 18.89 -4.46 29.50
C HIS A 79 20.12 -4.42 28.59
N ALA A 80 21.33 -4.52 29.17
CA ALA A 80 22.57 -4.54 28.38
C ALA A 80 22.59 -5.66 27.33
N GLY A 81 22.25 -6.90 27.72
CA GLY A 81 22.21 -8.01 26.76
C GLY A 81 21.13 -7.87 25.68
N TYR A 82 19.99 -7.24 25.99
CA TYR A 82 18.95 -7.00 24.99
C TYR A 82 19.41 -5.98 23.95
N ASP A 83 19.99 -4.86 24.41
CA ASP A 83 20.44 -3.78 23.56
C ASP A 83 21.66 -4.18 22.71
N GLU A 84 22.56 -5.01 23.24
CA GLU A 84 23.65 -5.62 22.47
C GLU A 84 23.11 -6.49 21.34
N GLY A 85 22.07 -7.30 21.60
CA GLY A 85 21.43 -8.09 20.57
C GLY A 85 20.73 -7.25 19.49
N ILE A 86 20.09 -6.14 19.88
CA ILE A 86 19.51 -5.18 18.92
C ILE A 86 20.60 -4.56 18.06
N ASN A 87 21.69 -4.10 18.66
CA ASN A 87 22.82 -3.53 17.93
C ASN A 87 23.41 -4.54 16.93
N ALA A 88 23.57 -5.80 17.33
CA ALA A 88 24.03 -6.85 16.43
C ALA A 88 23.06 -7.07 15.25
N ALA A 89 21.75 -7.15 15.51
CA ALA A 89 20.72 -7.30 14.48
C ALA A 89 20.67 -6.10 13.51
N ASP A 90 20.80 -4.88 14.00
CA ASP A 90 20.85 -3.65 13.18
C ASP A 90 22.04 -3.64 12.22
N HIS A 91 23.11 -4.39 12.53
CA HIS A 91 24.28 -4.59 11.68
C HIS A 91 24.22 -5.92 10.88
N GLY A 92 23.09 -6.63 10.91
CA GLY A 92 22.87 -7.89 10.18
C GLY A 92 23.52 -9.12 10.82
N ASP A 93 24.11 -9.01 12.02
CA ASP A 93 24.67 -10.15 12.76
C ASP A 93 23.59 -10.79 13.65
N PHE A 94 22.68 -11.50 13.00
CA PHE A 94 21.58 -12.19 13.68
C PHE A 94 22.04 -13.38 14.52
N THR A 95 23.20 -13.96 14.23
CA THR A 95 23.77 -15.05 15.05
C THR A 95 24.17 -14.52 16.42
N THR A 96 24.87 -13.38 16.48
CA THR A 96 25.19 -12.73 17.76
C THR A 96 23.92 -12.22 18.43
N ALA A 97 22.99 -11.62 17.70
CA ALA A 97 21.72 -11.15 18.26
C ALA A 97 20.96 -12.27 18.99
N LEU A 98 20.82 -13.43 18.34
CA LEU A 98 20.15 -14.60 18.93
C LEU A 98 20.91 -15.16 20.14
N LYS A 99 22.24 -15.13 20.11
CA LYS A 99 23.06 -15.56 21.25
C LYS A 99 22.78 -14.69 22.48
N GLU A 100 22.68 -13.37 22.31
CA GLU A 100 22.42 -12.44 23.41
C GLU A 100 20.96 -12.47 23.88
N TRP A 101 19.99 -12.64 22.97
CA TRP A 101 18.57 -12.71 23.33
C TRP A 101 18.15 -14.03 23.97
N ARG A 102 18.78 -15.16 23.61
CA ARG A 102 18.42 -16.49 24.13
C ARG A 102 18.35 -16.57 25.66
N PRO A 103 19.38 -16.18 26.44
CA PRO A 103 19.31 -16.25 27.90
C PRO A 103 18.22 -15.35 28.50
N LEU A 104 17.85 -14.27 27.82
CA LEU A 104 16.75 -13.38 28.24
C LEU A 104 15.38 -14.02 27.95
N ALA A 105 15.22 -14.57 26.75
CA ALA A 105 13.99 -15.24 26.34
C ALA A 105 13.71 -16.48 27.20
N ASP A 106 14.75 -17.24 27.56
CA ASP A 106 14.67 -18.41 28.46
C ASP A 106 14.26 -18.00 29.89
N LYS A 107 14.55 -16.76 30.30
CA LYS A 107 14.10 -16.16 31.57
C LYS A 107 12.73 -15.50 31.49
N GLY A 108 12.09 -15.53 30.32
CA GLY A 108 10.75 -14.98 30.13
C GLY A 108 10.70 -13.56 29.59
N ASP A 109 11.82 -12.92 29.20
CA ASP A 109 11.75 -11.55 28.63
C ASP A 109 10.92 -11.56 27.33
N ALA A 110 9.75 -10.92 27.37
CA ALA A 110 8.80 -10.88 26.26
C ALA A 110 9.37 -10.21 25.01
N ARG A 111 10.28 -9.23 25.15
CA ARG A 111 10.90 -8.55 24.01
C ARG A 111 11.89 -9.49 23.33
N ALA A 112 12.72 -10.17 24.11
CA ALA A 112 13.65 -11.18 23.58
C ALA A 112 12.90 -12.35 22.91
N GLN A 113 11.81 -12.82 23.52
CA GLN A 113 10.95 -13.84 22.90
C GLN A 113 10.36 -13.35 21.57
N PHE A 114 9.83 -12.13 21.52
CA PHE A 114 9.33 -11.55 20.28
C PHE A 114 10.41 -11.45 19.20
N ARG A 115 11.61 -10.95 19.55
CA ARG A 115 12.75 -10.84 18.62
C ARG A 115 13.21 -12.19 18.09
N MET A 116 13.27 -13.21 18.94
CA MET A 116 13.54 -14.58 18.49
C MET A 116 12.44 -15.12 17.58
N GLY A 117 11.17 -14.77 17.84
CA GLY A 117 10.06 -15.11 16.95
C GLY A 117 10.26 -14.57 15.55
N LEU A 118 10.61 -13.28 15.41
CA LEU A 118 10.93 -12.66 14.12
C LEU A 118 12.08 -13.37 13.40
N ALA A 119 13.15 -13.72 14.13
CA ALA A 119 14.29 -14.40 13.54
C ALA A 119 13.94 -15.78 12.95
N TYR A 120 13.06 -16.54 13.62
CA TYR A 120 12.54 -17.81 13.07
C TYR A 120 11.58 -17.59 11.91
N ASP A 121 10.78 -16.53 11.92
CA ASP A 121 9.83 -16.20 10.86
C ASP A 121 10.56 -15.83 9.56
N GLU A 122 11.61 -15.00 9.67
CA GLU A 122 12.38 -14.47 8.55
C GLU A 122 13.59 -15.34 8.18
N GLY A 123 13.90 -16.38 8.96
CA GLY A 123 15.09 -17.22 8.77
C GLY A 123 16.42 -16.48 8.97
N GLN A 124 16.43 -15.50 9.88
CA GLN A 124 17.58 -14.64 10.14
C GLN A 124 18.48 -15.23 11.22
N GLY A 125 19.67 -15.69 10.82
CA GLY A 125 20.64 -16.31 11.74
C GLY A 125 20.26 -17.73 12.21
N VAL A 126 19.06 -18.21 11.88
CA VAL A 126 18.54 -19.57 12.08
C VAL A 126 17.71 -20.00 10.87
N PRO A 127 17.55 -21.31 10.60
CA PRO A 127 16.60 -21.77 9.60
C PRO A 127 15.19 -21.28 9.91
N ALA A 128 14.45 -20.86 8.87
CA ALA A 128 13.08 -20.41 9.02
C ALA A 128 12.19 -21.53 9.58
N ASP A 129 11.38 -21.19 10.57
CA ASP A 129 10.44 -22.10 11.24
C ASP A 129 9.24 -21.31 11.78
N SER A 130 8.17 -21.24 10.98
CA SER A 130 6.96 -20.51 11.34
C SER A 130 6.28 -21.08 12.59
N ALA A 131 6.42 -22.37 12.89
CA ALA A 131 5.79 -22.97 14.07
C ALA A 131 6.50 -22.53 15.36
N GLU A 132 7.84 -22.50 15.35
CA GLU A 132 8.62 -21.95 16.46
C GLU A 132 8.43 -20.43 16.57
N ALA A 133 8.33 -19.69 15.45
CA ALA A 133 7.98 -18.28 15.46
C ALA A 133 6.65 -18.02 16.18
N VAL A 134 5.59 -18.74 15.81
CA VAL A 134 4.27 -18.66 16.47
C VAL A 134 4.37 -18.97 17.96
N ARG A 135 5.12 -20.00 18.35
CA ARG A 135 5.31 -20.35 19.76
C ARG A 135 5.95 -19.18 20.53
N ARG A 136 6.97 -18.54 19.96
CA ARG A 136 7.67 -17.40 20.57
C ARG A 136 6.77 -16.16 20.62
N TYR A 137 6.04 -15.87 19.55
CA TYR A 137 5.03 -14.81 19.53
C TYR A 137 3.98 -15.02 20.61
N ARG A 138 3.48 -16.25 20.80
CA ARG A 138 2.50 -16.56 21.86
C ARG A 138 3.04 -16.27 23.25
N LEU A 139 4.26 -16.72 23.56
CA LEU A 139 4.89 -16.45 24.87
C LEU A 139 5.02 -14.94 25.15
N ALA A 140 5.40 -14.15 24.15
CA ALA A 140 5.51 -12.69 24.28
C ALA A 140 4.12 -12.01 24.34
N ALA A 141 3.17 -12.47 23.53
CA ALA A 141 1.82 -11.92 23.42
C ALA A 141 0.99 -12.11 24.69
N GLU A 142 1.15 -13.26 25.35
CA GLU A 142 0.56 -13.58 26.66
C GLU A 142 1.10 -12.66 27.77
N GLN A 143 2.32 -12.15 27.61
CA GLN A 143 2.94 -11.13 28.46
C GLN A 143 2.61 -9.70 28.02
N ASN A 144 1.55 -9.54 27.23
CA ASN A 144 1.03 -8.26 26.77
C ASN A 144 1.94 -7.48 25.80
N ASN A 145 2.91 -8.13 25.16
CA ASN A 145 3.69 -7.51 24.09
C ASN A 145 2.80 -7.27 22.86
N ALA A 146 2.54 -6.01 22.51
CA ALA A 146 1.61 -5.66 21.44
C ALA A 146 2.10 -6.10 20.05
N ASP A 147 3.39 -5.96 19.74
CA ASP A 147 3.92 -6.40 18.44
C ASP A 147 3.81 -7.92 18.25
N ALA A 148 4.08 -8.69 19.31
CA ALA A 148 3.88 -10.13 19.30
C ALA A 148 2.39 -10.51 19.16
N GLN A 149 1.48 -9.76 19.79
CA GLN A 149 0.04 -9.97 19.60
C GLN A 149 -0.37 -9.71 18.14
N ASN A 150 0.13 -8.65 17.50
CA ASN A 150 -0.10 -8.39 16.07
C ASN A 150 0.43 -9.53 15.18
N ASN A 151 1.66 -10.00 15.42
CA ASN A 151 2.27 -11.05 14.59
C ASN A 151 1.60 -12.41 14.81
N LEU A 152 1.21 -12.73 16.05
CA LEU A 152 0.41 -13.92 16.33
C LEU A 152 -0.96 -13.86 15.64
N ALA A 153 -1.60 -12.69 15.63
CA ALA A 153 -2.86 -12.48 14.92
C ALA A 153 -2.69 -12.69 13.40
N TYR A 154 -1.58 -12.22 12.83
CA TYR A 154 -1.24 -12.46 11.43
C TYR A 154 -1.03 -13.95 11.14
N ALA A 155 -0.31 -14.67 11.99
CA ALA A 155 -0.09 -16.11 11.83
C ALA A 155 -1.42 -16.88 11.80
N TYR A 156 -2.34 -16.61 12.72
CA TYR A 156 -3.69 -17.19 12.69
C TYR A 156 -4.51 -16.77 11.47
N SER A 157 -4.34 -15.54 11.00
CA SER A 157 -4.99 -14.99 9.81
C SER A 157 -4.58 -15.73 8.54
N ALA A 158 -3.29 -15.98 8.39
CA ALA A 158 -2.68 -16.59 7.21
C ALA A 158 -2.70 -18.13 7.27
N GLY A 159 -2.71 -18.71 8.47
CA GLY A 159 -2.47 -20.14 8.68
C GLY A 159 -0.99 -20.51 8.63
N GLU A 160 -0.11 -19.57 8.99
CA GLU A 160 1.35 -19.73 8.93
C GLU A 160 1.86 -20.21 10.29
N GLY A 161 2.48 -21.39 10.34
CA GLY A 161 2.96 -21.99 11.60
C GLY A 161 1.86 -22.45 12.58
N VAL A 162 0.59 -22.17 12.27
CA VAL A 162 -0.59 -22.55 13.05
C VAL A 162 -1.79 -22.76 12.13
N GLU A 163 -2.78 -23.56 12.55
CA GLU A 163 -4.03 -23.69 11.81
C GLU A 163 -4.73 -22.33 11.68
N LYS A 164 -5.17 -22.01 10.46
CA LYS A 164 -5.86 -20.76 10.17
C LYS A 164 -7.12 -20.61 11.02
N ASN A 165 -7.24 -19.49 11.73
CA ASN A 165 -8.38 -19.20 12.58
C ASN A 165 -8.66 -17.68 12.61
N ASP A 166 -9.70 -17.25 11.89
CA ASP A 166 -10.04 -15.83 11.80
C ASP A 166 -10.60 -15.24 13.10
N GLU A 167 -11.21 -16.07 13.98
CA GLU A 167 -11.72 -15.62 15.28
C GLU A 167 -10.58 -15.35 16.27
N GLU A 168 -9.59 -16.26 16.33
CA GLU A 168 -8.39 -16.06 17.14
C GLU A 168 -7.54 -14.90 16.60
N ALA A 169 -7.40 -14.77 15.28
CA ALA A 169 -6.74 -13.62 14.68
C ALA A 169 -7.40 -12.31 15.11
N LEU A 170 -8.74 -12.23 15.08
CA LEU A 170 -9.47 -11.04 15.52
C LEU A 170 -9.18 -10.70 16.98
N ARG A 171 -9.25 -11.67 17.89
CA ARG A 171 -8.98 -11.46 19.33
C ARG A 171 -7.58 -10.90 19.57
N TRP A 172 -6.56 -11.44 18.91
CA TRP A 172 -5.19 -10.96 19.06
C TRP A 172 -4.98 -9.57 18.44
N TYR A 173 -5.59 -9.30 17.27
CA TYR A 173 -5.58 -7.95 16.69
C TYR A 173 -6.26 -6.94 17.62
N GLU A 174 -7.41 -7.25 18.20
CA GLU A 174 -8.12 -6.37 19.15
C GLU A 174 -7.27 -6.03 20.37
N ARG A 175 -6.60 -7.03 20.97
CA ARG A 175 -5.69 -6.82 22.09
C ARG A 175 -4.54 -5.90 21.70
N SER A 176 -3.89 -6.17 20.57
CA SER A 176 -2.77 -5.36 20.08
C SER A 176 -3.18 -3.93 19.72
N ALA A 177 -4.30 -3.77 19.00
CA ALA A 177 -4.80 -2.48 18.55
C ALA A 177 -5.25 -1.57 19.71
N THR A 178 -5.82 -2.17 20.76
CA THR A 178 -6.20 -1.46 22.00
C THR A 178 -4.99 -0.90 22.73
N GLN A 179 -3.81 -1.51 22.57
CA GLN A 179 -2.55 -1.00 23.11
C GLN A 179 -1.91 0.09 22.24
N GLY A 180 -2.54 0.47 21.12
CA GLY A 180 -2.02 1.50 20.23
C GLY A 180 -1.14 0.97 19.10
N GLN A 181 -0.96 -0.34 18.95
CA GLN A 181 -0.08 -0.89 17.92
C GLN A 181 -0.63 -0.58 16.52
N VAL A 182 0.17 0.15 15.74
CA VAL A 182 -0.24 0.82 14.50
C VAL A 182 -0.73 -0.15 13.42
N TRP A 183 -0.01 -1.25 13.23
CA TRP A 183 -0.34 -2.29 12.25
C TRP A 183 -1.58 -3.08 12.65
N ALA A 184 -1.75 -3.39 13.93
CA ALA A 184 -2.93 -4.07 14.44
C ALA A 184 -4.17 -3.19 14.31
N GLN A 185 -4.07 -1.89 14.54
CA GLN A 185 -5.16 -0.95 14.28
C GLN A 185 -5.53 -0.94 12.79
N TYR A 186 -4.55 -0.88 11.89
CA TYR A 186 -4.81 -0.99 10.46
C TYR A 186 -5.49 -2.31 10.09
N ASN A 187 -4.93 -3.44 10.55
CA ASN A 187 -5.41 -4.78 10.27
C ASN A 187 -6.83 -4.97 10.79
N LEU A 188 -7.14 -4.49 11.99
CA LEU A 188 -8.49 -4.52 12.56
C LEU A 188 -9.47 -3.68 11.73
N GLY A 189 -9.01 -2.53 11.20
CA GLY A 189 -9.75 -1.74 10.22
C GLY A 189 -10.15 -2.56 8.99
N VAL A 190 -9.18 -3.26 8.39
CA VAL A 190 -9.41 -4.15 7.23
C VAL A 190 -10.42 -5.25 7.57
N ARG A 191 -10.29 -5.87 8.75
CA ARG A 191 -11.17 -6.95 9.19
C ARG A 191 -12.64 -6.52 9.27
N TYR A 192 -12.91 -5.36 9.85
CA TYR A 192 -14.25 -4.79 9.90
C TYR A 192 -14.76 -4.33 8.52
N GLU A 193 -13.88 -3.84 7.66
CA GLU A 193 -14.24 -3.40 6.30
C GLU A 193 -14.71 -4.58 5.45
N ILE A 194 -14.02 -5.72 5.49
CA ILE A 194 -14.35 -6.88 4.65
C ILE A 194 -15.25 -7.90 5.37
N GLY A 195 -15.47 -7.75 6.68
CA GLY A 195 -16.25 -8.69 7.50
C GLY A 195 -15.59 -10.07 7.68
N ARG A 196 -14.25 -10.13 7.80
CA ARG A 196 -13.52 -11.40 7.96
C ARG A 196 -13.28 -11.70 9.43
N GLY A 197 -13.90 -12.76 9.95
CA GLY A 197 -13.85 -13.11 11.38
C GLY A 197 -14.74 -12.24 12.26
N VAL A 198 -15.40 -11.22 11.68
CA VAL A 198 -16.31 -10.30 12.36
C VAL A 198 -17.40 -9.85 11.40
N LYS A 199 -18.57 -9.44 11.92
CA LYS A 199 -19.60 -8.83 11.07
C LYS A 199 -19.06 -7.53 10.46
N GLN A 200 -19.22 -7.37 9.15
CA GLN A 200 -18.81 -6.16 8.43
C GLN A 200 -19.40 -4.91 9.09
N ASN A 201 -18.55 -3.92 9.35
CA ASN A 201 -18.91 -2.66 9.99
C ASN A 201 -17.97 -1.53 9.55
N TYR A 202 -18.42 -0.70 8.60
CA TYR A 202 -17.62 0.43 8.11
C TYR A 202 -17.33 1.49 9.17
N GLU A 203 -18.21 1.70 10.17
CA GLU A 203 -17.94 2.68 11.23
C GLU A 203 -16.75 2.25 12.10
N GLN A 204 -16.68 0.95 12.44
CA GLN A 204 -15.54 0.40 13.18
C GLN A 204 -14.28 0.42 12.32
N ALA A 205 -14.38 0.04 11.04
CA ALA A 205 -13.24 0.11 10.13
C ALA A 205 -12.66 1.52 10.05
N ALA A 206 -13.49 2.54 9.85
CA ALA A 206 -13.05 3.92 9.79
C ALA A 206 -12.41 4.40 11.10
N ARG A 207 -12.95 4.02 12.25
CA ARG A 207 -12.36 4.36 13.56
C ARG A 207 -10.96 3.77 13.72
N TRP A 208 -10.77 2.51 13.37
CA TRP A 208 -9.47 1.86 13.49
C TRP A 208 -8.46 2.38 12.47
N TYR A 209 -8.88 2.63 11.23
CA TYR A 209 -8.05 3.33 10.25
C TYR A 209 -7.68 4.73 10.69
N GLN A 210 -8.61 5.46 11.31
CA GLN A 210 -8.32 6.78 11.87
C GLN A 210 -7.22 6.69 12.93
N LEU A 211 -7.33 5.80 13.91
CA LEU A 211 -6.29 5.62 14.94
C LEU A 211 -4.92 5.24 14.33
N SER A 212 -4.89 4.36 13.33
CA SER A 212 -3.64 3.97 12.65
C SER A 212 -3.06 5.12 11.80
N ALA A 213 -3.90 5.85 11.07
CA ALA A 213 -3.53 7.02 10.28
C ALA A 213 -3.00 8.17 11.16
N GLN A 214 -3.53 8.33 12.38
CA GLN A 214 -3.04 9.29 13.36
C GLN A 214 -1.57 9.10 13.71
N GLN A 215 -1.13 7.85 13.67
CA GLN A 215 0.24 7.43 13.98
C GLN A 215 1.14 7.38 12.74
N GLY A 216 0.64 7.80 11.58
CA GLY A 216 1.44 7.90 10.36
C GLY A 216 1.25 6.77 9.36
N HIS A 217 0.41 5.76 9.64
CA HIS A 217 0.31 4.58 8.78
C HIS A 217 -0.24 4.90 7.38
N PRO A 218 0.55 4.74 6.31
CA PRO A 218 0.20 5.28 5.00
C PRO A 218 -0.94 4.51 4.31
N LEU A 219 -1.05 3.20 4.52
CA LEU A 219 -2.18 2.41 4.00
C LEU A 219 -3.48 2.76 4.74
N ALA A 220 -3.41 3.06 6.04
CA ALA A 220 -4.59 3.47 6.80
C ALA A 220 -5.07 4.85 6.36
N MET A 221 -4.15 5.78 6.04
CA MET A 221 -4.47 7.07 5.44
C MET A 221 -5.19 6.91 4.10
N ALA A 222 -4.67 6.05 3.21
CA ALA A 222 -5.32 5.78 1.92
C ALA A 222 -6.73 5.20 2.10
N ASN A 223 -6.88 4.18 2.94
CA ASN A 223 -8.19 3.54 3.16
C ASN A 223 -9.18 4.48 3.83
N LEU A 224 -8.78 5.25 4.84
CA LEU A 224 -9.65 6.27 5.42
C LEU A 224 -10.04 7.36 4.40
N GLY A 225 -9.11 7.76 3.52
CA GLY A 225 -9.40 8.68 2.42
C GLY A 225 -10.46 8.15 1.46
N LEU A 226 -10.42 6.85 1.13
CA LEU A 226 -11.47 6.19 0.32
C LEU A 226 -12.81 6.22 1.05
N MET A 227 -12.85 5.85 2.33
CA MET A 227 -14.07 5.87 3.14
C MET A 227 -14.69 7.27 3.23
N LEU A 228 -13.87 8.32 3.38
CA LEU A 228 -14.31 9.71 3.35
C LEU A 228 -14.77 10.17 1.97
N THR A 229 -14.24 9.59 0.89
CA THR A 229 -14.69 9.89 -0.47
C THR A 229 -16.08 9.33 -0.73
N GLU A 230 -16.34 8.13 -0.24
CA GLU A 230 -17.60 7.41 -0.43
C GLU A 230 -18.67 7.82 0.58
N GLY A 231 -18.27 8.15 1.80
CA GLY A 231 -19.17 8.30 2.96
C GLY A 231 -19.45 6.98 3.66
N SER A 232 -18.57 5.98 3.53
CA SER A 232 -18.71 4.63 4.06
C SER A 232 -18.29 4.63 5.53
N GLY A 233 -19.23 4.51 6.47
CA GLY A 233 -18.94 4.47 7.93
C GLY A 233 -18.44 5.77 8.56
N VAL A 234 -18.21 6.81 7.75
CA VAL A 234 -17.85 8.18 8.14
C VAL A 234 -18.56 9.18 7.26
N LYS A 235 -18.77 10.39 7.79
CA LYS A 235 -19.33 11.49 6.98
C LYS A 235 -18.37 11.80 5.82
N LYS A 236 -18.93 11.91 4.62
CA LYS A 236 -18.18 12.31 3.42
C LYS A 236 -17.45 13.63 3.61
N ASP A 237 -16.15 13.64 3.32
CA ASP A 237 -15.27 14.81 3.39
C ASP A 237 -14.17 14.70 2.31
N LEU A 238 -14.44 15.27 1.14
CA LEU A 238 -13.52 15.19 0.00
C LEU A 238 -12.21 15.97 0.23
N PRO A 239 -12.21 17.18 0.82
CA PRO A 239 -10.96 17.87 1.15
C PRO A 239 -10.05 17.07 2.09
N LEU A 240 -10.63 16.47 3.14
CA LEU A 240 -9.85 15.63 4.06
C LEU A 240 -9.35 14.36 3.37
N ALA A 241 -10.18 13.71 2.54
CA ALA A 241 -9.76 12.55 1.76
C ALA A 241 -8.54 12.86 0.88
N ALA A 242 -8.58 13.96 0.13
CA ALA A 242 -7.46 14.39 -0.72
C ALA A 242 -6.19 14.71 0.09
N GLN A 243 -6.32 15.24 1.30
CA GLN A 243 -5.19 15.44 2.20
C GLN A 243 -4.59 14.11 2.68
N LEU A 244 -5.42 13.14 3.06
CA LEU A 244 -4.95 11.82 3.48
C LEU A 244 -4.29 11.06 2.33
N PHE A 245 -4.85 11.13 1.12
CA PHE A 245 -4.20 10.57 -0.08
C PHE A 245 -2.83 11.19 -0.31
N ARG A 246 -2.66 12.50 -0.10
CA ARG A 246 -1.35 13.15 -0.19
C ARG A 246 -0.35 12.62 0.82
N LEU A 247 -0.74 12.48 2.09
CA LEU A 247 0.15 11.97 3.12
C LEU A 247 0.55 10.50 2.88
N SER A 248 -0.36 9.70 2.34
CA SER A 248 -0.07 8.34 1.89
C SER A 248 0.88 8.34 0.67
N ALA A 249 0.59 9.18 -0.32
CA ALA A 249 1.37 9.29 -1.55
C ALA A 249 2.81 9.80 -1.33
N GLU A 250 3.01 10.70 -0.37
CA GLU A 250 4.33 11.21 0.04
C GLU A 250 5.17 10.14 0.74
N GLN A 251 4.56 9.09 1.26
CA GLN A 251 5.20 7.89 1.81
C GLN A 251 5.33 6.77 0.76
N ASP A 252 5.23 7.14 -0.52
CA ASP A 252 5.40 6.27 -1.68
C ASP A 252 4.38 5.13 -1.83
N VAL A 253 3.21 5.24 -1.19
CA VAL A 253 2.14 4.24 -1.36
C VAL A 253 1.35 4.51 -2.65
N ASP A 254 1.40 3.56 -3.57
CA ASP A 254 0.75 3.54 -4.89
C ASP A 254 -0.75 3.84 -4.85
N ILE A 255 -1.51 3.27 -3.91
CA ILE A 255 -2.95 3.52 -3.73
C ILE A 255 -3.19 4.98 -3.35
N GLY A 256 -2.34 5.55 -2.48
CA GLY A 256 -2.38 6.97 -2.12
C GLY A 256 -2.08 7.87 -3.32
N GLN A 257 -1.03 7.53 -4.08
CA GLN A 257 -0.63 8.25 -5.29
C GLN A 257 -1.74 8.23 -6.35
N HIS A 258 -2.34 7.06 -6.61
CA HIS A 258 -3.45 6.90 -7.55
C HIS A 258 -4.66 7.76 -7.16
N ASN A 259 -5.08 7.70 -5.90
CA ASN A 259 -6.26 8.42 -5.45
C ASN A 259 -6.04 9.93 -5.35
N LEU A 260 -4.81 10.37 -5.03
CA LEU A 260 -4.46 11.78 -5.14
C LEU A 260 -4.50 12.25 -6.60
N ALA A 261 -3.96 11.46 -7.52
CA ALA A 261 -4.02 11.76 -8.96
C ALA A 261 -5.47 11.83 -9.45
N LEU A 262 -6.35 10.95 -8.96
CA LEU A 262 -7.77 10.97 -9.27
C LEU A 262 -8.48 12.21 -8.69
N ALA A 263 -8.14 12.60 -7.47
CA ALA A 263 -8.66 13.82 -6.84
C ALA A 263 -8.29 15.06 -7.66
N TYR A 264 -7.04 15.17 -8.10
CA TYR A 264 -6.57 16.25 -8.98
C TYR A 264 -7.23 16.21 -10.36
N ARG A 265 -7.32 15.04 -10.99
CA ARG A 265 -7.92 14.89 -12.32
C ARG A 265 -9.39 15.33 -12.34
N LEU A 266 -10.11 15.06 -11.25
CA LEU A 266 -11.55 15.31 -11.14
C LEU A 266 -11.90 16.61 -10.38
N GLY A 267 -10.93 17.31 -9.79
CA GLY A 267 -11.17 18.44 -8.90
C GLY A 267 -11.99 18.07 -7.66
N ARG A 268 -11.77 16.86 -7.10
CA ARG A 268 -12.55 16.34 -5.95
C ARG A 268 -11.83 16.62 -4.64
N GLY A 269 -12.35 17.59 -3.88
CA GLY A 269 -11.77 17.98 -2.59
C GLY A 269 -10.51 18.86 -2.69
N ILE A 270 -9.94 18.96 -3.89
CA ILE A 270 -8.83 19.82 -4.25
C ILE A 270 -9.11 20.43 -5.63
N GLU A 271 -8.45 21.54 -5.95
CA GLU A 271 -8.55 22.18 -7.27
C GLU A 271 -8.10 21.20 -8.37
N GLN A 272 -8.79 21.26 -9.51
CA GLN A 272 -8.45 20.39 -10.64
C GLN A 272 -7.10 20.79 -11.21
N ASP A 273 -6.22 19.80 -11.39
CA ASP A 273 -4.89 20.01 -11.95
C ASP A 273 -4.47 18.74 -12.71
N PHE A 274 -4.43 18.82 -14.04
CA PHE A 274 -4.07 17.66 -14.85
C PHE A 274 -2.57 17.37 -14.83
N ASP A 275 -1.71 18.37 -14.60
CA ASP A 275 -0.27 18.17 -14.52
C ASP A 275 0.08 17.41 -13.23
N GLN A 276 -0.56 17.78 -12.12
CA GLN A 276 -0.44 17.04 -10.87
C GLN A 276 -1.04 15.64 -10.97
N ALA A 277 -2.20 15.49 -11.63
CA ALA A 277 -2.78 14.16 -11.88
C ALA A 277 -1.81 13.26 -12.66
N HIS A 278 -1.22 13.78 -13.74
CA HIS A 278 -0.24 13.06 -14.55
C HIS A 278 0.98 12.64 -13.74
N PHE A 279 1.56 13.58 -12.97
CA PHE A 279 2.70 13.33 -12.09
C PHE A 279 2.44 12.19 -11.09
N TRP A 280 1.31 12.22 -10.39
CA TRP A 280 1.00 11.22 -9.37
C TRP A 280 0.60 9.87 -9.98
N TYR A 281 -0.09 9.85 -11.13
CA TYR A 281 -0.31 8.58 -11.84
C TYR A 281 1.00 7.97 -12.33
N LEU A 282 1.96 8.77 -12.82
CA LEU A 282 3.28 8.27 -13.23
C LEU A 282 4.00 7.57 -12.07
N LYS A 283 3.96 8.15 -10.87
CA LYS A 283 4.56 7.51 -9.68
C LYS A 283 3.91 6.17 -9.36
N ALA A 284 2.58 6.11 -9.30
CA ALA A 284 1.87 4.86 -9.03
C ALA A 284 2.10 3.82 -10.13
N ALA A 285 2.11 4.23 -11.40
CA ALA A 285 2.38 3.37 -12.54
C ALA A 285 3.82 2.84 -12.55
N ALA A 286 4.81 3.61 -12.07
CA ALA A 286 6.18 3.14 -11.91
C ALA A 286 6.30 1.98 -10.91
N GLN A 287 5.36 1.87 -9.97
CA GLN A 287 5.21 0.74 -9.04
C GLN A 287 4.38 -0.42 -9.63
N GLY A 288 3.91 -0.29 -10.87
CA GLY A 288 3.08 -1.30 -11.54
C GLY A 288 1.59 -1.24 -11.20
N TYR A 289 1.10 -0.12 -10.63
CA TYR A 289 -0.32 0.01 -10.29
C TYR A 289 -1.19 0.19 -11.56
N ALA A 290 -1.77 -0.91 -12.03
CA ALA A 290 -2.50 -0.99 -13.30
C ALA A 290 -3.64 0.05 -13.48
N PRO A 291 -4.42 0.43 -12.43
CA PRO A 291 -5.40 1.51 -12.57
C PRO A 291 -4.78 2.87 -12.93
N SER A 292 -3.56 3.16 -12.45
CA SER A 292 -2.84 4.38 -12.81
C SER A 292 -2.28 4.33 -14.22
N GLU A 293 -1.76 3.18 -14.65
CA GLU A 293 -1.36 2.94 -16.04
C GLU A 293 -2.53 3.14 -17.00
N HIS A 294 -3.71 2.59 -16.68
CA HIS A 294 -4.93 2.84 -17.45
C HIS A 294 -5.27 4.34 -17.53
N ASN A 295 -5.23 5.04 -16.39
CA ASN A 295 -5.57 6.46 -16.36
C ASN A 295 -4.54 7.32 -17.11
N LEU A 296 -3.26 6.94 -17.14
CA LEU A 296 -2.26 7.56 -18.01
C LEU A 296 -2.61 7.35 -19.48
N GLY A 297 -2.97 6.12 -19.87
CA GLY A 297 -3.45 5.82 -21.21
C GLY A 297 -4.60 6.73 -21.62
N ALA A 298 -5.58 6.90 -20.72
CA ALA A 298 -6.72 7.78 -20.91
C ALA A 298 -6.37 9.27 -20.98
N MET A 299 -5.33 9.72 -20.25
CA MET A 299 -4.85 11.10 -20.32
C MET A 299 -4.18 11.39 -21.66
N TYR A 300 -3.33 10.49 -22.16
CA TYR A 300 -2.71 10.62 -23.48
C TYR A 300 -3.71 10.49 -24.63
N GLU A 301 -4.69 9.58 -24.53
CA GLU A 301 -5.74 9.41 -25.55
C GLU A 301 -6.57 10.69 -25.71
N ARG A 302 -6.84 11.40 -24.61
CA ARG A 302 -7.72 12.57 -24.56
C ARG A 302 -6.99 13.91 -24.56
N GLY A 303 -5.67 13.92 -24.37
CA GLY A 303 -4.87 15.13 -24.23
C GLY A 303 -5.16 15.92 -22.94
N LEU A 304 -5.26 15.23 -21.80
CA LEU A 304 -5.55 15.84 -20.50
C LEU A 304 -4.25 16.13 -19.74
N GLY A 305 -3.83 17.40 -19.63
CA GLY A 305 -2.55 17.80 -19.02
C GLY A 305 -1.30 17.37 -19.80
N VAL A 306 -1.50 16.66 -20.91
CA VAL A 306 -0.46 16.22 -21.83
C VAL A 306 -0.95 16.41 -23.25
N GLY A 307 -0.02 16.48 -24.21
CA GLY A 307 -0.36 16.42 -25.62
C GLY A 307 -1.09 15.10 -25.95
N LYS A 308 -2.08 15.17 -26.83
CA LYS A 308 -2.78 13.98 -27.31
C LYS A 308 -1.81 13.10 -28.10
N ASP A 309 -1.67 11.84 -27.67
CA ASP A 309 -0.72 10.89 -28.23
C ASP A 309 -1.27 9.47 -28.09
N TYR A 310 -1.66 8.85 -29.22
CA TYR A 310 -2.23 7.52 -29.21
C TYR A 310 -1.17 6.41 -29.04
N ASP A 311 0.09 6.64 -29.39
CA ASP A 311 1.15 5.66 -29.21
C ASP A 311 1.48 5.53 -27.73
N SER A 312 1.61 6.67 -27.04
CA SER A 312 1.73 6.70 -25.58
C SER A 312 0.50 6.11 -24.90
N ALA A 313 -0.71 6.41 -25.38
CA ALA A 313 -1.93 5.82 -24.83
C ALA A 313 -1.94 4.30 -24.95
N MET A 314 -1.63 3.78 -26.14
CA MET A 314 -1.54 2.35 -26.43
C MET A 314 -0.50 1.66 -25.53
N LYS A 315 0.68 2.27 -25.37
CA LYS A 315 1.74 1.75 -24.49
C LYS A 315 1.24 1.57 -23.06
N TRP A 316 0.63 2.60 -22.48
CA TRP A 316 0.12 2.55 -21.11
C TRP A 316 -1.03 1.57 -20.94
N TYR A 317 -1.97 1.53 -21.90
CA TYR A 317 -3.05 0.55 -21.86
C TYR A 317 -2.52 -0.88 -21.98
N ARG A 318 -1.52 -1.14 -22.82
CA ARG A 318 -0.90 -2.47 -22.95
C ARG A 318 -0.25 -2.94 -21.65
N MET A 319 0.48 -2.05 -20.94
CA MET A 319 1.06 -2.37 -19.62
C MET A 319 -0.01 -2.77 -18.60
N ALA A 320 -1.11 -2.02 -18.53
CA ALA A 320 -2.21 -2.34 -17.62
C ALA A 320 -2.95 -3.62 -18.04
N ALA A 321 -3.15 -3.84 -19.34
CA ALA A 321 -3.87 -4.98 -19.88
C ALA A 321 -3.13 -6.31 -19.66
N GLN A 322 -1.79 -6.30 -19.76
CA GLN A 322 -0.93 -7.45 -19.40
C GLN A 322 -1.05 -7.84 -17.93
N ARG A 323 -1.38 -6.90 -17.04
CA ARG A 323 -1.65 -7.19 -15.63
C ARG A 323 -3.11 -7.59 -15.37
N GLY A 324 -3.85 -7.94 -16.43
CA GLY A 324 -5.25 -8.36 -16.34
C GLY A 324 -6.24 -7.22 -16.14
N PHE A 325 -5.84 -5.95 -16.30
CA PHE A 325 -6.76 -4.83 -16.10
C PHE A 325 -7.77 -4.74 -17.26
N ALA A 326 -8.95 -5.30 -17.03
CA ALA A 326 -9.99 -5.51 -18.05
C ALA A 326 -10.47 -4.21 -18.73
N LEU A 327 -10.46 -3.08 -18.02
CA LEU A 327 -10.78 -1.78 -18.62
C LEU A 327 -9.76 -1.36 -19.68
N SER A 328 -8.48 -1.70 -19.51
CA SER A 328 -7.44 -1.44 -20.51
C SER A 328 -7.51 -2.41 -21.68
N GLN A 329 -7.83 -3.69 -21.45
CA GLN A 329 -8.12 -4.64 -22.53
C GLN A 329 -9.26 -4.11 -23.43
N ASN A 330 -10.35 -3.63 -22.81
CA ASN A 330 -11.43 -2.96 -23.53
C ASN A 330 -10.99 -1.65 -24.21
N ALA A 331 -10.14 -0.83 -23.58
CA ALA A 331 -9.65 0.41 -24.17
C ALA A 331 -8.82 0.16 -25.44
N ILE A 332 -7.92 -0.84 -25.44
CA ILE A 332 -7.16 -1.25 -26.62
C ILE A 332 -8.11 -1.71 -27.73
N GLY A 333 -9.14 -2.51 -27.39
CA GLY A 333 -10.16 -2.92 -28.35
C GLY A 333 -10.87 -1.72 -28.99
N LEU A 334 -11.22 -0.70 -28.21
CA LEU A 334 -11.82 0.54 -28.73
C LEU A 334 -10.85 1.31 -29.65
N MET A 335 -9.55 1.32 -29.35
CA MET A 335 -8.55 1.93 -30.23
C MET A 335 -8.50 1.22 -31.59
N TYR A 336 -8.55 -0.11 -31.63
CA TYR A 336 -8.63 -0.87 -32.87
C TYR A 336 -9.95 -0.69 -33.64
N VAL A 337 -11.10 -0.56 -32.97
CA VAL A 337 -12.37 -0.28 -33.68
C VAL A 337 -12.34 1.10 -34.35
N ARG A 338 -11.74 2.08 -33.68
CA ARG A 338 -11.77 3.49 -34.09
C ARG A 338 -10.57 3.92 -34.93
N GLY A 339 -9.55 3.07 -35.04
CA GLY A 339 -8.31 3.40 -35.74
C GLY A 339 -7.48 4.47 -35.04
N LEU A 340 -7.43 4.46 -33.71
CA LEU A 340 -6.71 5.48 -32.92
C LEU A 340 -5.26 5.05 -32.70
N GLY A 341 -4.32 5.63 -33.45
CA GLY A 341 -2.89 5.28 -33.37
C GLY A 341 -2.54 3.90 -33.97
N VAL A 342 -3.54 3.13 -34.39
CA VAL A 342 -3.39 1.82 -35.03
C VAL A 342 -4.39 1.69 -36.18
N PRO A 343 -4.12 0.86 -37.22
CA PRO A 343 -5.11 0.55 -38.24
C PRO A 343 -6.36 -0.10 -37.65
N VAL A 344 -7.52 0.10 -38.30
CA VAL A 344 -8.76 -0.52 -37.85
C VAL A 344 -8.66 -2.04 -37.92
N ASN A 345 -8.97 -2.72 -36.82
CA ASN A 345 -8.99 -4.18 -36.77
C ASN A 345 -10.10 -4.70 -35.86
N LYS A 346 -11.23 -5.10 -36.46
CA LYS A 346 -12.42 -5.56 -35.72
C LYS A 346 -12.24 -6.95 -35.09
N VAL A 347 -11.34 -7.79 -35.62
CA VAL A 347 -11.04 -9.12 -35.05
C VAL A 347 -10.18 -8.97 -33.79
N ALA A 348 -9.09 -8.21 -33.86
CA ALA A 348 -8.27 -7.89 -32.68
C ALA A 348 -9.11 -7.20 -31.60
N ALA A 349 -9.96 -6.24 -31.99
CA ALA A 349 -10.89 -5.60 -31.07
C ALA A 349 -11.86 -6.58 -30.42
N GLY A 350 -12.50 -7.44 -31.21
CA GLY A 350 -13.41 -8.47 -30.70
C GLY A 350 -12.73 -9.39 -29.69
N ALA A 351 -11.49 -9.83 -29.98
CA ALA A 351 -10.75 -10.71 -29.09
C ALA A 351 -10.41 -10.02 -27.75
N LEU A 352 -9.99 -8.75 -27.81
CA LEU A 352 -9.72 -7.93 -26.62
C LEU A 352 -10.99 -7.63 -25.80
N PHE A 353 -12.13 -7.38 -26.45
CA PHE A 353 -13.41 -7.22 -25.76
C PHE A 353 -13.87 -8.50 -25.08
N MET A 354 -13.64 -9.66 -25.72
CA MET A 354 -13.94 -10.97 -25.14
C MET A 354 -13.06 -11.25 -23.91
N LEU A 355 -11.76 -10.98 -24.01
CA LEU A 355 -10.84 -11.08 -22.87
C LEU A 355 -11.27 -10.16 -21.72
N ALA A 356 -11.62 -8.90 -22.02
CA ALA A 356 -12.12 -7.96 -21.03
C ALA A 356 -13.42 -8.46 -20.36
N ALA A 357 -14.35 -9.02 -21.13
CA ALA A 357 -15.60 -9.57 -20.62
C ALA A 357 -15.36 -10.77 -19.68
N ASN A 358 -14.45 -11.68 -20.06
CA ASN A 358 -14.04 -12.82 -19.23
C ASN A 358 -13.41 -12.35 -17.91
N ASN A 359 -12.72 -11.21 -17.93
CA ASN A 359 -12.17 -10.55 -16.74
C ASN A 359 -13.18 -9.61 -16.05
N GLY A 360 -14.49 -9.81 -16.26
CA GLY A 360 -15.56 -9.12 -15.53
C GLY A 360 -15.95 -7.74 -16.04
N ASN A 361 -15.43 -7.30 -17.20
CA ASN A 361 -15.77 -5.99 -17.77
C ASN A 361 -17.08 -6.02 -18.57
N SER A 362 -18.15 -5.48 -18.00
CA SER A 362 -19.46 -5.41 -18.66
C SER A 362 -19.47 -4.54 -19.93
N LEU A 363 -18.64 -3.50 -20.00
CA LEU A 363 -18.49 -2.69 -21.21
C LEU A 363 -17.81 -3.48 -22.33
N GLY A 364 -16.82 -4.33 -22.01
CA GLY A 364 -16.21 -5.29 -22.92
C GLY A 364 -17.24 -6.23 -23.52
N ALA A 365 -18.12 -6.81 -22.70
CA ALA A 365 -19.22 -7.66 -23.18
C ALA A 365 -20.16 -6.91 -24.15
N GLN A 366 -20.52 -5.66 -23.83
CA GLN A 366 -21.36 -4.83 -24.70
C GLN A 366 -20.67 -4.47 -26.03
N ASN A 367 -19.38 -4.11 -25.96
CA ASN A 367 -18.60 -3.76 -27.15
C ASN A 367 -18.36 -4.99 -28.03
N LEU A 368 -18.17 -6.17 -27.42
CA LEU A 368 -18.12 -7.44 -28.13
C LEU A 368 -19.41 -7.69 -28.91
N GLN A 369 -20.57 -7.57 -28.25
CA GLN A 369 -21.87 -7.79 -28.90
C GLN A 369 -22.04 -6.87 -30.13
N ARG A 370 -21.61 -5.61 -30.03
CA ARG A 370 -21.68 -4.64 -31.13
C ARG A 370 -20.74 -5.01 -32.27
N VAL A 371 -19.45 -5.27 -31.98
CA VAL A 371 -18.47 -5.54 -33.05
C VAL A 371 -18.77 -6.85 -33.78
N GLN A 372 -19.34 -7.85 -33.09
CA GLN A 372 -19.71 -9.13 -33.69
C GLN A 372 -20.79 -9.02 -34.77
N GLN A 373 -21.65 -7.99 -34.71
CA GLN A 373 -22.67 -7.75 -35.75
C GLN A 373 -22.06 -7.39 -37.10
N ASP A 374 -20.82 -6.88 -37.10
CA ASP A 374 -20.12 -6.44 -38.30
C ASP A 374 -19.16 -7.51 -38.86
N LEU A 375 -19.03 -8.67 -38.20
CA LEU A 375 -18.04 -9.69 -38.52
C LEU A 375 -18.65 -10.88 -39.27
N SER A 376 -17.89 -11.43 -40.21
CA SER A 376 -18.24 -12.67 -40.88
C SER A 376 -18.17 -13.87 -39.91
N PRO A 377 -18.85 -14.99 -40.18
CA PRO A 377 -18.71 -16.20 -39.37
C PRO A 377 -17.25 -16.71 -39.27
N GLN A 378 -16.43 -16.48 -40.28
CA GLN A 378 -15.00 -16.83 -40.26
C GLN A 378 -14.23 -15.92 -39.31
N ASP A 379 -14.52 -14.62 -39.31
CA ASP A 379 -13.87 -13.67 -38.41
C ASP A 379 -14.31 -13.83 -36.97
N LEU A 380 -15.55 -14.26 -36.71
CA LEU A 380 -16.01 -14.64 -35.38
C LEU A 380 -15.21 -15.82 -34.81
N LYS A 381 -14.86 -16.81 -35.64
CA LYS A 381 -13.95 -17.90 -35.22
C LYS A 381 -12.54 -17.39 -34.92
N ARG A 382 -12.03 -16.44 -35.71
CA ARG A 382 -10.72 -15.82 -35.45
C ARG A 382 -10.73 -15.02 -34.15
N VAL A 383 -11.82 -14.30 -33.85
CA VAL A 383 -12.01 -13.59 -32.57
C VAL A 383 -11.89 -14.57 -31.40
N GLN A 384 -12.61 -15.70 -31.47
CA GLN A 384 -12.58 -16.72 -30.42
C GLN A 384 -11.18 -17.31 -30.24
N ALA A 385 -10.56 -17.76 -31.34
CA ALA A 385 -9.22 -18.35 -31.29
C ALA A 385 -8.16 -17.37 -30.74
N LEU A 386 -8.19 -16.11 -31.16
CA LEU A 386 -7.26 -15.10 -30.65
C LEU A 386 -7.53 -14.78 -29.18
N ALA A 387 -8.80 -14.68 -28.76
CA ALA A 387 -9.14 -14.45 -27.36
C ALA A 387 -8.66 -15.59 -26.46
N GLU A 388 -8.80 -16.84 -26.92
CA GLU A 388 -8.31 -18.04 -26.22
C GLU A 388 -6.80 -18.04 -26.07
N ALA A 389 -6.06 -17.68 -27.13
CA ALA A 389 -4.60 -17.56 -27.08
C ALA A 389 -4.15 -16.48 -26.08
N MET A 390 -4.90 -15.37 -25.98
CA MET A 390 -4.59 -14.27 -25.08
C MET A 390 -5.00 -14.49 -23.61
N ILE A 391 -5.54 -15.66 -23.24
CA ILE A 391 -5.93 -15.95 -21.85
C ILE A 391 -4.71 -15.97 -20.93
N ASP A 392 -3.58 -16.50 -21.41
CA ASP A 392 -2.32 -16.39 -20.72
C ASP A 392 -1.79 -14.95 -20.85
N LEU A 393 -1.91 -14.19 -19.77
CA LEU A 393 -1.56 -12.76 -19.74
C LEU A 393 -0.08 -12.49 -20.04
N ASP A 394 0.81 -13.45 -19.76
CA ASP A 394 2.23 -13.33 -20.07
C ASP A 394 2.49 -13.41 -21.59
N GLN A 395 1.63 -14.11 -22.33
CA GLN A 395 1.70 -14.23 -23.79
C GLN A 395 0.74 -13.31 -24.53
N MET A 396 -0.22 -12.70 -23.85
CA MET A 396 -1.32 -11.93 -24.44
C MET A 396 -0.87 -10.89 -25.49
N LEU A 397 0.19 -10.12 -25.21
CA LEU A 397 0.70 -9.15 -26.19
C LEU A 397 1.45 -9.81 -27.36
N ASN A 398 2.15 -10.92 -27.12
CA ASN A 398 2.86 -11.65 -28.16
C ASN A 398 1.84 -12.24 -29.15
N GLU A 399 0.79 -12.88 -28.65
CA GLU A 399 -0.29 -13.46 -29.45
C GLU A 399 -1.01 -12.40 -30.28
N LEU A 400 -1.31 -11.25 -29.67
CA LEU A 400 -1.90 -10.11 -30.38
C LEU A 400 -0.98 -9.62 -31.50
N ASP A 401 0.32 -9.43 -31.22
CA ASP A 401 1.28 -8.90 -32.19
C ASP A 401 1.58 -9.91 -33.30
N GLU A 402 1.63 -11.20 -33.00
CA GLU A 402 1.77 -12.27 -34.00
C GLU A 402 0.57 -12.30 -34.93
N TYR A 403 -0.65 -12.26 -34.40
CA TYR A 403 -1.86 -12.16 -35.20
C TYR A 403 -1.82 -10.95 -36.15
N LEU A 404 -1.44 -9.78 -35.66
CA LEU A 404 -1.36 -8.55 -36.47
C LEU A 404 -0.30 -8.64 -37.59
N LYS A 405 0.78 -9.40 -37.41
CA LYS A 405 1.75 -9.67 -38.48
C LYS A 405 1.16 -10.53 -39.61
N THR A 406 0.30 -11.51 -39.28
CA THR A 406 -0.28 -12.41 -40.29
C THR A 406 -1.21 -11.72 -41.29
N ILE A 407 -1.74 -10.54 -40.94
CA ILE A 407 -2.70 -9.80 -41.76
C ILE A 407 -2.09 -8.54 -42.42
N SER A 408 -0.86 -8.19 -42.06
CA SER A 408 -0.11 -7.07 -42.65
C SER A 408 0.86 -7.51 -43.76
N ALA A 409 1.06 -8.83 -43.91
CA ALA A 409 1.71 -9.48 -45.04
C ALA A 409 0.67 -9.86 -46.10
#